data_AF-A0A024TII6-F1
#
_entry.id   AF-A0A024TII6-F1
#
_cell.length_a   1.000
_cell.length_b   1.000
_cell.length_c   1.000
_cell.angle_alpha   90.00
_cell.angle_beta   90.00
_cell.angle_gamma   90.00
#
_symmetry.space_group_name_H-M   'P 1'
#
loop_
_entity.id
_entity.type
_entity.pdbx_description
1 polymer ?
#
loop_
_entity_poly.entity_id
_entity_poly.type
_entity_poly.pdbx_seq_one_letter_code
_entity_poly.pdbx_strand_id
1 'polypeptide(L)'
;MEVETAGRAMLCFPEDGHWFQGYFAYEARNRDDDEKHTVTLGLFGEEVPVDDCVRCCHGGYREYELTVINYETNEEAKTSVQKTGGDFCTIQLTDEARQGAPSTGAYVQFETSSMLTDENAVTSIREAFPSISSQCPNDVELRSCIVCVGEMSLGIAKDFANVFFHIPQRGDASTTTLRRQRDQ
;
A
#
# COMPACT_ATOMS: atom_id res chain seq x y z
N MET A 1 -14.94 -9.49 -9.13
CA MET A 1 -14.59 -8.12 -9.47
C MET A 1 -13.42 -7.80 -8.58
N GLU A 2 -12.23 -7.87 -9.15
CA GLU A 2 -11.02 -7.35 -8.55
C GLU A 2 -11.12 -5.82 -8.61
N VAL A 3 -10.82 -5.14 -7.51
CA VAL A 3 -10.77 -3.68 -7.49
C VAL A 3 -9.29 -3.34 -7.39
N GLU A 4 -8.71 -3.00 -8.53
CA GLU A 4 -7.41 -2.34 -8.59
C GLU A 4 -7.66 -0.85 -8.35
N THR A 5 -6.95 -0.28 -7.39
CA THR A 5 -6.89 1.17 -7.23
C THR A 5 -5.52 1.67 -7.63
N ALA A 6 -5.52 2.75 -8.42
CA ALA A 6 -4.32 3.44 -8.86
C ALA A 6 -4.31 4.85 -8.25
N GLY A 7 -3.12 5.29 -7.85
CA GLY A 7 -2.94 6.57 -7.20
C GLY A 7 -1.47 6.88 -6.94
N ARG A 8 -1.21 7.82 -6.03
CA ARG A 8 0.15 8.26 -5.71
C ARG A 8 0.59 7.70 -4.37
N ALA A 9 1.85 7.27 -4.31
CA ALA A 9 2.49 6.85 -3.07
C ALA A 9 3.73 7.68 -2.76
N MET A 10 4.00 7.83 -1.47
CA MET A 10 5.23 8.40 -0.94
C MET A 10 5.80 7.45 0.10
N LEU A 11 7.05 7.03 -0.07
CA LEU A 11 7.72 6.03 0.73
C LEU A 11 9.02 6.62 1.28
N CYS A 12 9.24 6.53 2.58
CA CYS A 12 10.47 6.92 3.27
C CYS A 12 11.27 5.67 3.65
N PHE A 13 12.50 5.60 3.17
CA PHE A 13 13.47 4.55 3.47
C PHE A 13 14.61 5.14 4.31
N PRO A 14 14.86 4.64 5.52
CA PRO A 14 16.10 4.93 6.24
C PRO A 14 17.33 4.36 5.52
N GLU A 15 18.51 4.82 5.93
CA GLU A 15 19.80 4.44 5.33
C GLU A 15 20.07 2.92 5.32
N ASP A 16 19.67 2.23 6.39
CA ASP A 16 19.87 0.77 6.50
C ASP A 16 18.98 -0.04 5.54
N GLY A 17 17.85 0.56 5.11
CA GLY A 17 16.85 -0.03 4.25
C GLY A 17 16.13 -1.24 4.86
N HIS A 18 16.24 -1.46 6.18
CA HIS A 18 15.61 -2.61 6.87
C HIS A 18 14.09 -2.48 6.98
N TRP A 19 13.57 -1.29 6.79
CA TRP A 19 12.14 -1.03 6.75
C TRP A 19 11.85 0.20 5.89
N PHE A 20 10.57 0.42 5.61
CA PHE A 20 10.08 1.68 5.08
C PHE A 20 8.71 2.01 5.63
N GLN A 21 8.38 3.30 5.69
CA GLN A 21 7.04 3.78 5.99
C GLN A 21 6.55 4.67 4.85
N GLY A 22 5.26 4.62 4.55
CA GLY A 22 4.70 5.35 3.44
C GLY A 22 3.20 5.59 3.57
N TYR A 23 2.67 6.27 2.57
CA TYR A 23 1.24 6.44 2.37
C TYR A 23 0.91 6.24 0.90
N PHE A 24 -0.29 5.74 0.63
CA PHE A 24 -0.87 5.60 -0.70
C PHE A 24 -2.21 6.32 -0.76
N ALA A 25 -2.33 7.29 -1.64
CA ALA A 25 -3.54 8.08 -1.83
C ALA A 25 -4.14 7.83 -3.21
N TYR A 26 -5.44 7.52 -3.26
CA TYR A 26 -6.18 7.28 -4.50
C TYR A 26 -7.56 7.96 -4.47
N GLU A 27 -8.11 8.24 -5.65
CA GLU A 27 -9.47 8.76 -5.77
C GLU A 27 -10.47 7.61 -5.70
N ALA A 28 -11.35 7.63 -4.71
CA ALA A 28 -12.49 6.74 -4.62
C ALA A 28 -13.75 7.45 -5.12
N ARG A 29 -14.58 6.71 -5.87
CA ARG A 29 -15.92 7.16 -6.26
C ARG A 29 -16.94 6.52 -5.34
N ASN A 30 -17.76 7.34 -4.71
CA ASN A 30 -18.97 6.83 -4.08
C ASN A 30 -20.00 6.56 -5.17
N ARG A 31 -20.78 5.47 -5.07
CA ARG A 31 -21.79 5.17 -6.12
C ARG A 31 -23.04 6.03 -6.02
N ASP A 32 -23.27 6.61 -4.84
CA ASP A 32 -24.48 7.36 -4.52
C ASP A 32 -24.25 8.88 -4.51
N ASP A 33 -23.01 9.33 -4.71
CA ASP A 33 -22.64 10.74 -4.79
C ASP A 33 -21.56 10.92 -5.87
N ASP A 34 -21.76 11.83 -6.82
CA ASP A 34 -20.79 12.13 -7.90
C ASP A 34 -19.51 12.81 -7.36
N GLU A 35 -19.42 12.99 -6.03
CA GLU A 35 -18.28 13.59 -5.35
C GLU A 35 -17.13 12.58 -5.22
N LYS A 36 -15.99 12.95 -5.82
CA LYS A 36 -14.73 12.23 -5.65
C LYS A 36 -14.17 12.54 -4.26
N HIS A 37 -13.82 11.51 -3.51
CA HIS A 37 -13.07 11.67 -2.27
C HIS A 37 -11.72 10.95 -2.38
N THR A 38 -10.71 11.53 -1.74
CA THR A 38 -9.38 10.94 -1.68
C THR A 38 -9.30 10.04 -0.45
N VAL A 39 -8.99 8.77 -0.66
CA VAL A 39 -8.71 7.81 0.42
C VAL A 39 -7.19 7.71 0.57
N THR A 40 -6.71 7.68 1.81
CA THR A 40 -5.28 7.50 2.12
C THR A 40 -5.08 6.26 2.98
N LEU A 41 -4.21 5.36 2.53
CA LEU A 41 -3.78 4.17 3.26
C LEU A 41 -2.36 4.35 3.79
N GLY A 42 -2.08 3.83 4.97
CA GLY A 42 -0.73 3.70 5.50
C GLY A 42 -0.03 2.50 4.88
N LEU A 43 1.28 2.62 4.68
CA LEU A 43 2.15 1.55 4.21
C LEU A 43 3.31 1.39 5.20
N PHE A 44 3.59 0.15 5.58
CA PHE A 44 4.75 -0.18 6.39
C PHE A 44 5.36 -1.48 5.87
N GLY A 45 6.62 -1.44 5.47
CA GLY A 45 7.35 -2.61 5.00
C GLY A 45 8.50 -2.94 5.93
N GLU A 46 8.59 -4.20 6.35
CA GLU A 46 9.71 -4.72 7.15
C GLU A 46 10.49 -5.73 6.32
N GLU A 47 11.83 -5.60 6.26
CA GLU A 47 12.69 -6.46 5.45
C GLU A 47 12.62 -7.91 5.94
N VAL A 48 12.44 -8.83 5.01
CA VAL A 48 12.49 -10.27 5.27
C VAL A 48 13.87 -10.78 4.83
N PRO A 49 14.53 -11.65 5.63
CA PRO A 49 15.80 -12.24 5.23
C PRO A 49 15.66 -13.02 3.92
N VAL A 50 16.51 -12.68 2.96
CA VAL A 50 16.68 -13.43 1.71
C VAL A 50 18.03 -14.13 1.72
N ASP A 51 18.19 -15.16 0.88
CA ASP A 51 19.48 -15.84 0.74
C ASP A 51 20.58 -14.84 0.34
N ASP A 52 21.76 -14.95 0.96
CA ASP A 52 22.90 -14.06 0.69
C ASP A 52 23.32 -14.07 -0.79
N CYS A 53 22.99 -15.13 -1.53
CA CYS A 53 23.27 -15.28 -2.96
C CYS A 53 22.38 -14.39 -3.85
N VAL A 54 21.16 -14.05 -3.39
CA VAL A 54 20.24 -13.16 -4.12
C VAL A 54 20.30 -11.73 -3.59
N ARG A 55 20.80 -11.55 -2.36
CA ARG A 55 21.04 -10.22 -1.78
C ARG A 55 22.15 -9.51 -2.54
N CYS A 56 21.75 -8.59 -3.44
CA CYS A 56 22.73 -7.76 -4.13
C CYS A 56 23.45 -6.86 -3.11
N CYS A 57 24.77 -7.02 -3.01
CA CYS A 57 25.63 -6.23 -2.12
C CYS A 57 25.64 -4.73 -2.42
N HIS A 58 25.09 -4.33 -3.57
CA HIS A 58 24.87 -2.94 -3.97
C HIS A 58 23.41 -2.47 -3.79
N GLY A 59 22.59 -3.18 -3.01
CA GLY A 59 21.22 -2.77 -2.68
C GLY A 59 20.17 -3.05 -3.77
N GLY A 60 20.48 -3.95 -4.70
CA GLY A 60 19.66 -4.23 -5.89
C GLY A 60 18.41 -5.10 -5.67
N TYR A 61 18.40 -6.00 -4.69
CA TYR A 61 17.26 -6.88 -4.40
C TYR A 61 17.07 -7.02 -2.90
N ARG A 62 15.85 -6.73 -2.43
CA ARG A 62 15.40 -6.93 -1.05
C ARG A 62 13.94 -7.36 -1.07
N GLU A 63 13.54 -8.18 -0.10
CA GLU A 63 12.14 -8.54 0.12
C GLU A 63 11.62 -7.89 1.40
N TYR A 64 10.34 -7.56 1.40
CA TYR A 64 9.65 -6.97 2.53
C TYR A 64 8.30 -7.65 2.75
N GLU A 65 7.90 -7.78 4.01
CA GLU A 65 6.50 -7.95 4.37
C GLU A 65 5.85 -6.56 4.39
N LEU A 66 5.06 -6.26 3.36
CA LEU A 66 4.29 -5.02 3.29
C LEU A 66 2.99 -5.18 4.06
N THR A 67 2.78 -4.30 5.04
CA THR A 67 1.52 -4.07 5.73
C THR A 67 0.84 -2.83 5.15
N VAL A 68 -0.38 -3.00 4.64
CA VAL A 68 -1.28 -1.93 4.21
C VAL A 68 -2.28 -1.67 5.32
N ILE A 69 -2.41 -0.42 5.75
CA ILE A 69 -3.19 0.00 6.92
C ILE A 69 -4.30 0.93 6.46
N ASN A 70 -5.56 0.58 6.76
CA ASN A 70 -6.68 1.49 6.63
C ASN A 70 -6.97 2.11 8.00
N TYR A 71 -6.62 3.38 8.17
CA TYR A 71 -6.81 4.09 9.44
C TYR A 71 -8.28 4.39 9.76
N GLU A 72 -9.16 4.44 8.75
CA GLU A 72 -10.60 4.71 8.96
C GLU A 72 -11.32 3.49 9.55
N THR A 73 -10.96 2.29 9.09
CA THR A 73 -11.54 1.03 9.57
C THR A 73 -10.68 0.35 10.64
N ASN A 74 -9.44 0.81 10.83
CA ASN A 74 -8.43 0.19 11.70
C ASN A 74 -8.16 -1.27 11.31
N GLU A 75 -8.09 -1.52 10.00
CA GLU A 75 -7.82 -2.84 9.42
C GLU A 75 -6.48 -2.88 8.70
N GLU A 76 -5.86 -4.05 8.68
CA GLU A 76 -4.53 -4.27 8.12
C GLU A 76 -4.52 -5.48 7.19
N ALA A 77 -3.75 -5.39 6.11
CA ALA A 77 -3.51 -6.49 5.20
C ALA A 77 -2.00 -6.63 4.94
N LYS A 78 -1.52 -7.87 4.87
CA LYS A 78 -0.10 -8.17 4.67
C LYS A 78 0.15 -8.89 3.35
N THR A 79 1.25 -8.56 2.69
CA THR A 79 1.69 -9.23 1.47
C THR A 79 3.19 -9.15 1.29
N SER A 80 3.78 -10.15 0.64
CA SER A 80 5.22 -10.17 0.34
C SER A 80 5.49 -9.37 -0.92
N VAL A 81 6.41 -8.41 -0.81
CA VAL A 81 6.86 -7.58 -1.92
C VAL A 81 8.38 -7.63 -2.04
N GLN A 82 8.87 -7.39 -3.24
CA GLN A 82 10.28 -7.18 -3.51
C GLN A 82 10.52 -5.75 -3.96
N LYS A 83 11.63 -5.19 -3.50
CA LYS A 83 12.23 -3.96 -3.99
C LYS A 83 13.33 -4.32 -4.98
N THR A 84 13.18 -3.88 -6.22
CA THR A 84 14.24 -3.99 -7.24
C THR A 84 14.93 -2.64 -7.41
N GLY A 85 16.27 -2.65 -7.46
CA GLY A 85 17.12 -1.46 -7.37
C GLY A 85 17.58 -0.86 -8.71
N GLY A 86 18.04 0.39 -8.60
CA GLY A 86 18.48 1.33 -9.64
C GLY A 86 18.31 2.77 -9.12
N ASP A 87 18.48 3.78 -9.98
CA ASP A 87 18.16 5.19 -9.64
C ASP A 87 16.66 5.42 -9.35
N PHE A 88 15.83 4.40 -9.60
CA PHE A 88 14.39 4.40 -9.37
C PHE A 88 14.00 3.17 -8.54
N CYS A 89 13.27 3.38 -7.45
CA CYS A 89 12.74 2.31 -6.63
C CYS A 89 11.46 1.75 -7.26
N THR A 90 11.42 0.44 -7.45
CA THR A 90 10.21 -0.30 -7.81
C THR A 90 9.87 -1.28 -6.69
N ILE A 91 8.61 -1.29 -6.26
CA ILE A 91 8.09 -2.32 -5.36
C ILE A 91 7.04 -3.12 -6.13
N GLN A 92 7.15 -4.44 -6.10
CA GLN A 92 6.19 -5.34 -6.72
C GLN A 92 6.01 -6.61 -5.89
N LEU A 93 4.94 -7.37 -6.11
CA LEU A 93 4.79 -8.69 -5.47
C LEU A 93 5.98 -9.62 -5.80
N THR A 94 6.37 -10.46 -4.84
CA THR A 94 7.31 -11.56 -5.09
C THR A 94 6.70 -12.61 -6.01
N ASP A 95 7.54 -13.43 -6.64
CA ASP A 95 7.05 -14.49 -7.52
C ASP A 95 6.25 -15.56 -6.75
N GLU A 96 6.62 -15.84 -5.51
CA GLU A 96 5.87 -16.70 -4.58
C GLU A 96 4.50 -16.11 -4.28
N ALA A 97 4.42 -14.81 -3.98
CA ALA A 97 3.16 -14.13 -3.73
C ALA A 97 2.25 -14.14 -4.98
N ARG A 98 2.83 -14.00 -6.17
CA ARG A 98 2.10 -14.10 -7.46
C ARG A 98 1.59 -15.51 -7.72
N GLN A 99 2.42 -16.54 -7.50
CA GLN A 99 2.07 -17.94 -7.73
C GLN A 99 1.11 -18.51 -6.68
N GLY A 100 1.12 -17.96 -5.46
CA GLY A 100 0.15 -18.22 -4.40
C GLY A 100 -1.16 -17.43 -4.56
N ALA A 101 -1.22 -16.49 -5.51
CA ALA A 101 -2.40 -15.69 -5.84
C ALA A 101 -3.25 -16.14 -7.06
N PRO A 102 -3.29 -17.44 -7.49
CA PRO A 102 -3.93 -17.81 -8.76
C PRO A 102 -5.47 -17.74 -8.70
N SER A 103 -6.06 -17.34 -7.57
CA SER A 103 -7.49 -17.09 -7.41
C SER A 103 -7.84 -15.85 -6.57
N THR A 104 -6.85 -15.09 -6.08
CA THR A 104 -7.07 -13.98 -5.14
C THR A 104 -6.93 -12.60 -5.76
N GLY A 105 -6.26 -12.43 -6.90
CA GLY A 105 -6.23 -11.15 -7.61
C GLY A 105 -5.47 -10.03 -6.88
N ALA A 106 -4.54 -10.40 -5.99
CA ALA A 106 -3.68 -9.43 -5.32
C ALA A 106 -2.65 -8.88 -6.32
N TYR A 107 -2.42 -7.57 -6.26
CA TYR A 107 -1.53 -6.81 -7.11
C TYR A 107 -0.89 -5.67 -6.30
N VAL A 108 0.43 -5.56 -6.37
CA VAL A 108 1.17 -4.42 -5.84
C VAL A 108 2.18 -4.05 -6.90
N GLN A 109 2.15 -2.80 -7.34
CA GLN A 109 3.15 -2.21 -8.23
C GLN A 109 3.35 -0.76 -7.81
N PHE A 110 4.56 -0.37 -7.47
CA PHE A 110 4.96 1.01 -7.24
C PHE A 110 6.15 1.33 -8.12
N GLU A 111 6.11 2.49 -8.78
CA GLU A 111 7.19 2.99 -9.61
C GLU A 111 7.54 4.42 -9.21
N THR A 112 8.78 4.62 -8.78
CA THR A 112 9.28 5.93 -8.39
C THR A 112 9.34 6.87 -9.59
N SER A 113 8.69 8.02 -9.47
CA SER A 113 8.80 9.14 -10.42
C SER A 113 9.72 10.24 -9.94
N SER A 114 9.91 10.37 -8.62
CA SER A 114 10.84 11.32 -8.01
C SER A 114 11.51 10.70 -6.78
N MET A 115 12.83 10.85 -6.67
CA MET A 115 13.62 10.45 -5.53
C MET A 115 14.20 11.69 -4.86
N LEU A 116 13.90 11.87 -3.58
CA LEU A 116 14.38 12.98 -2.77
C LEU A 116 15.45 12.47 -1.81
N THR A 117 16.58 13.17 -1.76
CA THR A 117 17.71 12.92 -0.87
C THR A 117 18.09 14.20 -0.13
N ASP A 118 18.97 14.08 0.86
CA ASP A 118 19.57 15.20 1.57
C ASP A 118 18.50 16.16 2.13
N GLU A 119 18.65 17.47 1.94
CA GLU A 119 17.72 18.48 2.47
C GLU A 119 16.29 18.36 1.91
N ASN A 120 16.13 17.82 0.69
CA ASN A 120 14.81 17.61 0.11
C ASN A 120 14.07 16.46 0.82
N ALA A 121 14.80 15.39 1.15
CA ALA A 121 14.27 14.29 1.96
C ALA A 121 13.87 14.79 3.35
N VAL A 122 14.74 15.56 4.02
CA VAL A 122 14.44 16.16 5.33
C VAL A 122 13.15 16.96 5.28
N THR A 123 13.05 17.89 4.33
CA THR A 123 11.86 18.75 4.18
C THR A 123 10.59 17.92 4.02
N SER A 124 10.62 16.93 3.12
CA SER A 124 9.47 16.04 2.91
C SER A 124 9.15 15.17 4.13
N ILE A 125 10.14 14.67 4.86
CA ILE A 125 9.92 13.88 6.08
C ILE A 125 9.28 14.73 7.18
N ARG A 126 9.75 15.97 7.37
CA ARG A 126 9.19 16.89 8.36
C ARG A 126 7.72 17.22 8.09
N GLU A 127 7.35 17.33 6.82
CA GLU A 127 5.98 17.67 6.39
C GLU A 127 5.05 16.46 6.35
N ALA A 128 5.50 15.35 5.75
CA ALA A 128 4.64 14.23 5.40
C ALA A 128 4.70 13.05 6.39
N PHE A 129 5.75 12.94 7.21
CA PHE A 129 5.97 11.81 8.11
C PHE A 129 6.14 12.23 9.58
N PRO A 130 5.06 12.68 10.27
CA PRO A 130 5.14 13.11 11.66
C PRO A 130 5.68 12.04 12.62
N SER A 131 5.40 10.76 12.36
CA SER A 131 5.90 9.63 13.17
C SER A 131 7.41 9.50 13.14
N ILE A 132 8.03 9.73 11.97
CA ILE A 132 9.49 9.69 11.80
C ILE A 132 10.09 11.00 12.34
N SER A 133 9.53 12.13 11.93
CA SER A 133 10.00 13.47 12.33
C SER A 133 10.05 13.64 13.85
N SER A 134 9.05 13.16 14.58
CA SER A 134 9.00 13.27 16.05
C SER A 134 10.07 12.44 16.78
N GLN A 135 10.60 11.39 16.15
CA GLN A 135 11.64 10.54 16.71
C GLN A 135 13.06 11.01 16.37
N CYS A 136 13.21 11.83 15.33
CA CYS A 136 14.49 12.41 14.92
C CYS A 136 14.55 13.92 15.28
N PRO A 137 15.08 14.29 16.46
CA PRO A 137 15.11 15.68 16.91
C PRO A 137 16.09 16.56 16.12
N ASN A 138 17.00 15.96 15.36
CA ASN A 138 17.92 16.65 14.47
C ASN A 138 17.80 16.11 13.04
N ASP A 139 18.25 16.89 12.06
CA ASP A 139 18.12 16.54 10.64
C ASP A 139 19.24 15.62 10.13
N VAL A 140 20.26 15.32 10.95
CA VAL A 140 21.42 14.53 10.52
C VAL A 140 20.99 13.13 10.10
N GLU A 141 20.16 12.48 10.90
CA GLU A 141 19.59 11.16 10.62
C GLU A 141 18.61 11.19 9.44
N LEU A 142 17.86 12.27 9.29
CA LEU A 142 16.88 12.40 8.22
C LEU A 142 17.53 12.61 6.84
N ARG A 143 18.75 13.14 6.79
CA ARG A 143 19.49 13.36 5.54
C ARG A 143 19.96 12.07 4.88
N SER A 144 20.15 11.00 5.66
CA SER A 144 20.52 9.70 5.11
C SER A 144 19.30 8.87 4.67
N CYS A 145 18.09 9.36 4.94
CA CYS A 145 16.87 8.79 4.38
C CYS A 145 16.69 9.14 2.90
N ILE A 146 16.02 8.24 2.18
CA ILE A 146 15.56 8.44 0.81
C ILE A 146 14.03 8.48 0.82
N VAL A 147 13.44 9.52 0.21
CA VAL A 147 11.99 9.58 0.01
C VAL A 147 11.68 9.35 -1.47
N CYS A 148 10.98 8.26 -1.76
CA CYS A 148 10.50 7.94 -3.11
C CYS A 148 9.05 8.40 -3.24
N VAL A 149 8.76 9.16 -4.28
CA VAL A 149 7.40 9.54 -4.68
C VAL A 149 7.12 8.91 -6.03
N GLY A 150 5.94 8.33 -6.20
CA GLY A 150 5.65 7.55 -7.38
C GLY A 150 4.17 7.24 -7.57
N GLU A 151 3.89 6.59 -8.69
CA GLU A 151 2.58 6.00 -8.94
C GLU A 151 2.55 4.60 -8.29
N MET A 152 1.39 4.25 -7.74
CA MET A 152 1.17 2.94 -7.15
C MET A 152 -0.18 2.39 -7.62
N SER A 153 -0.18 1.12 -7.99
CA SER A 153 -1.38 0.32 -8.13
C SER A 153 -1.42 -0.72 -7.02
N LEU A 154 -2.59 -0.83 -6.39
CA LEU A 154 -2.84 -1.74 -5.28
C LEU A 154 -4.16 -2.47 -5.50
N GLY A 155 -4.10 -3.79 -5.52
CA GLY A 155 -5.22 -4.70 -5.43
C GLY A 155 -4.92 -5.70 -4.31
N ILE A 156 -5.81 -5.84 -3.35
CA ILE A 156 -5.65 -6.84 -2.28
C ILE A 156 -6.79 -7.84 -2.43
N ALA A 157 -6.51 -9.10 -2.11
CA ALA A 157 -7.44 -10.21 -2.28
C ALA A 157 -8.87 -9.90 -1.78
N LYS A 158 -9.87 -10.49 -2.43
CA LYS A 158 -11.31 -10.24 -2.19
C LYS A 158 -11.77 -10.30 -0.73
N ASP A 159 -11.12 -11.08 0.11
CA ASP A 159 -11.44 -11.17 1.54
C ASP A 159 -11.09 -9.88 2.30
N PHE A 160 -10.21 -9.05 1.71
CA PHE A 160 -9.80 -7.73 2.18
C PHE A 160 -10.37 -6.58 1.32
N ALA A 161 -10.80 -6.85 0.09
CA ALA A 161 -11.29 -5.79 -0.81
C ALA A 161 -12.54 -5.06 -0.27
N ASN A 162 -13.43 -5.74 0.46
CA ASN A 162 -14.62 -5.11 1.06
C ASN A 162 -14.30 -4.16 2.22
N VAL A 163 -13.10 -4.28 2.78
CA VAL A 163 -12.59 -3.51 3.93
C VAL A 163 -11.84 -2.28 3.45
N PHE A 164 -10.98 -2.45 2.44
CA PHE A 164 -10.08 -1.42 1.95
C PHE A 164 -10.71 -0.56 0.85
N PHE A 165 -11.66 -1.12 0.11
CA PHE A 165 -12.36 -0.42 -0.96
C PHE A 165 -13.83 -0.39 -0.59
N HIS A 166 -14.40 0.80 -0.49
CA HIS A 166 -15.83 0.97 -0.23
C HIS A 166 -16.65 0.40 -1.40
N ILE A 167 -16.90 -0.90 -1.37
CA ILE A 167 -17.70 -1.62 -2.36
C ILE A 167 -19.06 -1.85 -1.70
N PRO A 168 -20.12 -1.10 -2.05
CA PRO A 168 -21.45 -1.38 -1.50
C PRO A 168 -21.87 -2.81 -1.90
N GLN A 169 -22.18 -3.62 -0.90
CA GLN A 169 -22.65 -4.98 -1.13
C GLN A 169 -23.96 -4.96 -1.91
N ARG A 170 -24.03 -5.73 -3.00
CA ARG A 170 -25.29 -6.01 -3.69
C ARG A 170 -26.19 -6.74 -2.70
N GLY A 171 -27.25 -6.07 -2.27
CA GLY A 171 -28.22 -6.64 -1.34
C GLY A 171 -28.76 -7.97 -1.85
N ASP A 172 -28.85 -8.95 -0.95
CA ASP A 172 -29.69 -10.11 -1.15
C ASP A 172 -31.14 -9.63 -1.25
N ALA A 173 -31.62 -9.53 -2.49
CA ALA A 173 -33.04 -9.45 -2.78
C ALA A 173 -33.68 -10.82 -2.49
N SER A 174 -33.79 -11.19 -1.22
CA SER A 174 -34.72 -12.23 -0.79
C SER A 174 -36.14 -11.68 -0.97
N THR A 175 -36.65 -11.96 -2.16
CA THR A 175 -38.03 -11.76 -2.56
C THR A 175 -38.88 -12.75 -1.77
N THR A 176 -39.21 -12.42 -0.51
CA THR A 176 -40.20 -13.21 0.23
C THR A 176 -41.58 -12.94 -0.35
N THR A 177 -41.93 -13.81 -1.29
CA THR A 177 -43.25 -13.93 -1.86
C THR A 177 -44.16 -14.53 -0.79
N LEU A 178 -44.91 -13.72 -0.04
CA LEU A 178 -46.02 -14.20 0.78
C LEU A 178 -47.32 -14.06 -0.03
N ARG A 179 -47.63 -15.13 -0.75
CA ARG A 179 -48.94 -15.39 -1.37
C ARG A 179 -49.78 -16.21 -0.38
N ARG A 180 -51.05 -15.78 -0.22
CA ARG A 180 -52.25 -16.56 0.20
C ARG A 180 -52.32 -16.88 1.71
N GLN A 181 -53.46 -16.93 2.40
CA GLN A 181 -54.89 -17.04 2.05
C GLN A 181 -55.69 -16.73 3.35
N ARG A 182 -56.79 -15.97 3.28
CA ARG A 182 -58.21 -16.39 3.50
C ARG A 182 -58.68 -16.69 4.94
N ASP A 183 -59.88 -16.19 5.19
CA ASP A 183 -60.97 -16.70 6.06
C ASP A 183 -60.93 -16.37 7.57
N GLN A 184 -61.57 -15.26 7.98
CA GLN A 184 -62.92 -15.23 8.57
C GLN A 184 -63.36 -13.81 8.91
#